data_AF-A0A068Z6G6-F1
#
_entry.id   AF-A0A068Z6G6-F1
#
_cell.length_a   1.000
_cell.length_b   1.000
_cell.length_c   1.000
_cell.angle_alpha   90.00
_cell.angle_beta   90.00
_cell.angle_gamma   90.00
#
_symmetry.space_group_name_H-M   'P 1'
#
loop_
_entity.id
_entity.type
_entity.pdbx_description
1 polymer ?
#
loop_
_entity_poly.entity_id
_entity_poly.type
_entity_poly.pdbx_seq_one_letter_code
_entity_poly.pdbx_strand_id
1 'polypeptide(L)'
;MIKNLLSLVERRLERLVREKSVLHRTMNELQQQQLDVQARIQVMKTQSGLYEQPAEFTRTSFFERQRHKAGVLAEIARLYFQLENLQVELQLLVCKQNQLQRRLRETNNRCEKFRIYLKQLRIKQCLKSEIQQQNDFEELSIYAGNKPDTQ
;
A
#
# COMPACT_ATOMS: atom_id res chain seq x y z
N MET A 1 -8.10 10.55 27.30
CA MET A 1 -8.69 9.41 26.56
C MET A 1 -8.71 9.61 25.05
N ILE A 2 -9.33 10.68 24.52
CA ILE A 2 -9.52 10.86 23.05
C ILE A 2 -8.21 11.18 22.30
N LYS A 3 -7.27 11.92 22.90
CA LYS A 3 -5.91 12.10 22.33
C LYS A 3 -5.15 10.77 22.16
N ASN A 4 -5.33 9.84 23.09
CA ASN A 4 -4.71 8.50 23.00
C ASN A 4 -5.35 7.68 21.87
N LEU A 5 -6.66 7.81 21.66
CA LEU A 5 -7.35 7.20 20.52
C LEU A 5 -6.84 7.76 19.19
N LEU A 6 -6.66 9.08 19.06
CA LEU A 6 -6.06 9.68 17.86
C LEU A 6 -4.67 9.08 17.59
N SER A 7 -3.79 9.04 18.61
CA SER A 7 -2.45 8.47 18.46
C SER A 7 -2.44 7.01 18.03
N LEU A 8 -3.42 6.22 18.48
CA LEU A 8 -3.55 4.81 18.11
C LEU A 8 -3.98 4.65 16.65
N VAL A 9 -4.91 5.48 16.18
CA VAL A 9 -5.38 5.47 14.79
C VAL A 9 -4.31 6.01 13.84
N GLU A 10 -3.54 7.02 14.25
CA GLU A 10 -2.39 7.53 13.49
C GLU A 10 -1.29 6.46 13.34
N ARG A 11 -0.93 5.75 14.43
CA ARG A 11 0.00 4.61 14.35
C ARG A 11 -0.52 3.51 13.41
N ARG A 12 -1.84 3.26 13.41
CA ARG A 12 -2.45 2.30 12.48
C ARG A 12 -2.35 2.78 11.03
N LEU A 13 -2.54 4.08 10.79
CA LEU A 13 -2.39 4.69 9.47
C LEU A 13 -0.95 4.55 8.97
N GLU A 14 0.05 4.85 9.82
CA GLU A 14 1.46 4.68 9.49
C GLU A 14 1.80 3.24 9.10
N ARG A 15 1.29 2.26 9.84
CA ARG A 15 1.47 0.83 9.51
C ARG A 15 0.88 0.49 8.14
N LEU A 16 -0.33 0.99 7.83
CA LEU A 16 -0.97 0.77 6.53
C LEU A 16 -0.18 1.43 5.39
N VAL A 17 0.43 2.60 5.62
CA VAL A 17 1.30 3.27 4.64
C VAL A 17 2.57 2.44 4.38
N ARG A 18 3.19 1.90 5.44
CA ARG A 18 4.34 1.00 5.29
C ARG A 18 3.96 -0.27 4.53
N GLU A 19 2.86 -0.91 4.89
CA GLU A 19 2.33 -2.09 4.21
C GLU A 19 2.06 -1.82 2.72
N LYS A 20 1.51 -0.64 2.37
CA LYS A 20 1.36 -0.19 0.98
C LYS A 20 2.69 -0.13 0.25
N SER A 21 3.72 0.43 0.89
CA SER A 21 5.04 0.59 0.27
C SER A 21 5.73 -0.76 0.01
N VAL A 22 5.61 -1.70 0.95
CA VAL A 22 6.11 -3.07 0.80
C VAL A 22 5.39 -3.77 -0.34
N LEU A 23 4.05 -3.71 -0.34
CA LEU A 23 3.23 -4.30 -1.39
C LEU A 23 3.61 -3.78 -2.78
N HIS A 24 3.82 -2.47 -2.91
CA HIS A 24 4.23 -1.86 -4.17
C HIS A 24 5.61 -2.36 -4.64
N ARG A 25 6.58 -2.50 -3.73
CA ARG A 25 7.89 -3.07 -4.07
C ARG A 25 7.77 -4.51 -4.57
N THR A 26 7.04 -5.37 -3.86
CA THR A 26 6.82 -6.75 -4.29
C THR A 26 6.10 -6.85 -5.64
N MET A 27 5.15 -5.95 -5.94
CA MET A 27 4.51 -5.92 -7.25
C MET A 27 5.49 -5.56 -8.36
N ASN A 28 6.35 -4.56 -8.14
CA ASN A 28 7.36 -4.16 -9.12
C ASN A 28 8.41 -5.27 -9.33
N GLU A 29 8.80 -5.97 -8.27
CA GLU A 29 9.71 -7.13 -8.35
C GLU A 29 9.11 -8.27 -9.19
N LEU A 30 7.84 -8.63 -8.95
CA LEU A 30 7.15 -9.66 -9.76
C LEU A 30 6.98 -9.24 -11.23
N GLN A 31 6.69 -7.96 -11.49
CA GLN A 31 6.63 -7.43 -12.86
C GLN A 31 7.97 -7.52 -13.56
N GLN A 32 9.07 -7.20 -12.86
CA GLN A 32 10.41 -7.38 -13.41
C GLN A 32 10.72 -8.84 -13.72
N GLN A 33 10.38 -9.75 -12.79
CA GLN A 33 10.54 -11.20 -13.02
C GLN A 33 9.76 -11.69 -14.23
N GLN A 34 8.54 -11.18 -14.47
CA GLN A 34 7.78 -11.51 -15.67
C GLN A 34 8.50 -11.07 -16.95
N LEU A 35 9.05 -9.85 -16.97
CA LEU A 35 9.82 -9.34 -18.11
C LEU A 35 11.06 -10.21 -18.37
N ASP A 36 11.77 -10.60 -17.31
CA ASP A 36 12.98 -11.43 -17.40
C ASP A 36 12.64 -12.84 -17.94
N VAL A 37 11.56 -13.45 -17.45
CA VAL A 37 11.07 -14.75 -17.94
C VAL A 37 10.62 -14.65 -19.40
N GLN A 38 9.91 -13.59 -19.77
CA GLN A 38 9.51 -13.37 -21.17
C GLN A 38 10.72 -13.21 -22.09
N ALA A 39 11.71 -12.41 -21.70
CA ALA A 39 12.95 -12.25 -22.45
C ALA A 39 13.67 -13.60 -22.61
N ARG A 40 13.72 -14.41 -21.55
CA ARG A 40 14.30 -15.75 -21.60
C ARG A 40 13.56 -16.67 -22.57
N ILE A 41 12.23 -16.67 -22.55
CA ILE A 41 11.41 -17.44 -23.51
C ILE A 41 11.73 -17.01 -24.95
N GLN A 42 11.85 -15.71 -25.23
CA GLN A 42 12.19 -15.24 -26.58
C GLN A 42 13.57 -15.73 -27.04
N VAL A 43 14.59 -15.65 -26.18
CA VAL A 43 15.91 -16.20 -26.48
C VAL A 43 15.82 -17.70 -26.77
N MET A 44 15.12 -18.47 -25.94
CA MET A 44 14.99 -19.91 -26.15
C MET A 44 14.21 -20.26 -27.42
N LYS A 45 13.21 -19.47 -27.80
CA LYS A 45 12.51 -19.63 -29.09
C LYS A 45 13.46 -19.41 -30.26
N THR A 46 14.30 -18.36 -30.22
CA THR A 46 15.30 -18.14 -31.28
C THR A 46 16.30 -19.30 -31.36
N GLN A 47 16.74 -19.85 -30.22
CA GLN A 47 17.58 -21.04 -30.17
C GLN A 47 16.88 -22.28 -30.75
N SER A 48 15.58 -22.44 -30.47
CA SER A 48 14.81 -23.58 -31.01
C SER A 48 14.72 -23.54 -32.55
N GLY A 49 14.69 -22.35 -33.15
CA GLY A 49 14.71 -22.17 -34.60
C GLY A 49 16.03 -22.57 -35.26
N LEU A 50 17.15 -22.50 -34.54
CA LEU A 50 18.45 -22.98 -35.06
C LEU A 50 18.43 -24.49 -35.32
N TYR A 51 17.61 -25.23 -34.59
CA TYR A 51 17.45 -26.68 -34.78
C TYR A 51 16.50 -27.05 -35.95
N GLU A 52 15.89 -26.07 -36.62
CA GLU A 52 15.00 -26.30 -37.77
C GLU A 52 15.72 -26.29 -39.12
N GLN A 53 17.01 -25.89 -39.15
CA GLN A 53 17.77 -25.80 -40.39
C GLN A 53 18.08 -27.19 -40.98
N PRO A 54 17.72 -27.49 -42.24
CA PRO A 54 18.00 -28.78 -42.87
C PRO A 54 19.48 -28.84 -43.28
N ALA A 55 20.34 -29.31 -42.39
CA ALA A 55 21.79 -29.40 -42.63
C ALA A 55 22.36 -30.70 -42.04
N GLU A 56 21.70 -31.82 -42.32
CA GLU A 56 21.99 -33.09 -41.66
C GLU A 56 22.29 -34.18 -42.67
N PHE A 57 23.53 -34.64 -42.68
CA PHE A 57 24.02 -35.68 -43.59
C PHE A 57 23.97 -37.09 -42.97
N THR A 58 23.64 -37.22 -41.68
CA THR A 58 23.58 -38.52 -40.97
C THR A 58 22.32 -38.70 -40.13
N ARG A 59 21.87 -39.94 -39.96
CA ARG A 59 20.69 -40.29 -39.15
C ARG A 59 20.88 -40.00 -37.66
N THR A 60 22.10 -40.23 -37.14
CA THR A 60 22.44 -40.04 -35.72
C THR A 60 22.36 -38.56 -35.33
N SER A 61 22.96 -37.68 -36.14
CA SER A 61 22.91 -36.23 -35.91
C SER A 61 21.46 -35.73 -35.86
N PHE A 62 20.57 -36.33 -36.66
CA PHE A 62 19.17 -35.90 -36.74
C PHE A 62 18.44 -36.16 -35.42
N PHE A 63 18.59 -37.37 -34.87
CA PHE A 63 17.96 -37.71 -33.60
C PHE A 63 18.54 -36.91 -32.43
N GLU A 64 19.86 -36.66 -32.42
CA GLU A 64 20.49 -35.81 -31.40
C GLU A 64 19.94 -34.38 -31.45
N ARG A 65 19.80 -33.81 -32.65
CA ARG A 65 19.20 -32.48 -32.82
C ARG A 65 17.75 -32.43 -32.36
N GLN A 66 16.94 -33.43 -32.72
CA GLN A 66 15.56 -33.50 -32.25
C GLN A 66 15.47 -33.63 -30.73
N ARG A 67 16.39 -34.38 -30.10
CA ARG A 67 16.49 -34.47 -28.64
C ARG A 67 16.82 -33.12 -28.02
N HIS A 68 17.77 -32.37 -28.57
CA HIS A 68 18.10 -31.02 -28.09
C HIS A 68 16.93 -30.05 -28.27
N LYS A 69 16.26 -30.07 -29.43
CA LYS A 69 15.06 -29.27 -29.69
C LYS A 69 13.96 -29.57 -28.68
N ALA A 70 13.67 -30.85 -28.44
CA ALA A 70 12.67 -31.27 -27.45
C ALA A 70 13.03 -30.78 -26.04
N GLY A 71 14.30 -30.83 -25.65
CA GLY A 71 14.77 -30.28 -24.39
C GLY A 71 14.54 -28.77 -24.25
N VAL A 72 14.82 -28.01 -25.30
CA VAL A 72 14.56 -26.56 -25.32
C VAL A 72 13.06 -26.26 -25.26
N LEU A 73 12.22 -27.00 -26.00
CA LEU A 73 10.78 -26.82 -25.98
C LEU A 73 10.16 -27.15 -24.62
N ALA A 74 10.64 -28.20 -23.95
CA ALA A 74 10.22 -28.55 -22.59
C ALA A 74 10.54 -27.42 -21.59
N GLU A 75 11.73 -26.83 -21.71
CA GLU A 75 12.13 -25.71 -20.86
C GLU A 75 11.32 -24.43 -21.16
N ILE A 76 10.99 -24.18 -22.43
CA ILE A 76 10.06 -23.09 -22.80
C ILE A 76 8.68 -23.32 -22.16
N ALA A 77 8.16 -24.54 -22.19
CA ALA A 77 6.88 -24.87 -21.56
C ALA A 77 6.92 -24.65 -20.04
N ARG A 78 8.02 -25.03 -19.38
CA ARG A 78 8.26 -24.77 -17.95
C ARG A 78 8.25 -23.27 -17.63
N LEU A 79 8.88 -22.44 -18.48
CA LEU A 79 8.89 -20.98 -18.31
C LEU A 79 7.50 -20.35 -18.53
N TYR A 80 6.69 -20.86 -19.46
CA TYR A 80 5.30 -20.41 -19.60
C TYR A 80 4.45 -20.71 -18.37
N PHE A 81 4.59 -21.91 -17.80
CA PHE A 81 3.92 -22.25 -16.54
C PHE A 81 4.35 -21.33 -15.40
N GLN A 82 5.66 -21.01 -15.31
CA GLN A 82 6.15 -20.02 -14.35
C GLN A 82 5.53 -18.64 -14.57
N LEU A 83 5.39 -18.19 -15.82
CA LEU A 83 4.79 -16.90 -16.16
C LEU A 83 3.32 -16.82 -15.72
N GLU A 84 2.56 -17.90 -15.95
CA GLU A 84 1.17 -18.00 -15.50
C GLU A 84 1.07 -17.92 -13.97
N ASN A 85 1.94 -18.62 -13.23
CA ASN A 85 1.98 -18.52 -11.76
C ASN A 85 2.29 -17.09 -11.30
N LEU A 86 3.28 -16.43 -11.89
CA LEU A 86 3.62 -15.03 -11.59
C LEU A 86 2.43 -14.10 -11.87
N GLN A 87 1.66 -14.37 -12.92
CA GLN A 87 0.48 -13.58 -13.27
C GLN A 87 -0.65 -13.74 -12.24
N VAL A 88 -0.89 -14.98 -11.77
CA VAL A 88 -1.85 -15.25 -10.69
C VAL A 88 -1.43 -14.54 -9.40
N GLU A 89 -0.15 -14.63 -9.03
CA GLU A 89 0.38 -13.92 -7.86
C GLU A 89 0.21 -12.40 -7.97
N LEU A 90 0.50 -11.82 -9.15
CA LEU A 90 0.31 -10.40 -9.38
C LEU A 90 -1.15 -9.98 -9.23
N GLN A 91 -2.10 -10.77 -9.75
CA GLN A 91 -3.54 -10.52 -9.57
C GLN A 91 -3.94 -10.55 -8.09
N LEU A 92 -3.42 -11.50 -7.31
CA LEU A 92 -3.66 -11.55 -5.86
C LEU A 92 -3.12 -10.30 -5.15
N LEU A 93 -1.94 -9.81 -5.54
CA LEU A 93 -1.37 -8.58 -4.98
C LEU A 93 -2.20 -7.34 -5.36
N VAL A 94 -2.73 -7.25 -6.59
CA VAL A 94 -3.63 -6.17 -7.01
C VAL A 94 -4.92 -6.18 -6.17
N CYS A 95 -5.51 -7.35 -5.92
CA CYS A 95 -6.67 -7.46 -5.02
C CYS A 95 -6.33 -6.96 -3.60
N LYS A 96 -5.18 -7.35 -3.06
CA LYS A 96 -4.70 -6.86 -1.74
C LYS A 96 -4.49 -5.35 -1.75
N GLN A 97 -3.96 -4.78 -2.83
CA GLN A 97 -3.73 -3.34 -2.98
C GLN A 97 -5.05 -2.56 -2.89
N ASN A 98 -6.09 -3.03 -3.58
CA ASN A 98 -7.41 -2.42 -3.54
C ASN A 98 -8.02 -2.45 -2.13
N GLN A 99 -7.92 -3.58 -1.43
CA GLN A 99 -8.38 -3.70 -0.05
C GLN A 99 -7.62 -2.77 0.89
N LEU A 100 -6.29 -2.70 0.74
CA LEU A 100 -5.45 -1.84 1.55
C LEU A 100 -5.75 -0.37 1.30
N GLN A 101 -6.01 0.03 0.05
CA GLN A 101 -6.38 1.40 -0.29
C GLN A 101 -7.71 1.81 0.37
N ARG A 102 -8.69 0.91 0.43
CA ARG A 102 -9.95 1.15 1.17
C ARG A 102 -9.68 1.36 2.66
N ARG A 103 -8.93 0.46 3.28
CA ARG A 103 -8.55 0.55 4.71
C ARG A 103 -7.79 1.85 5.03
N LEU A 104 -6.91 2.28 4.13
CA LEU A 104 -6.13 3.51 4.28
C LEU A 104 -7.04 4.74 4.24
N ARG A 105 -7.97 4.81 3.28
CA ARG A 105 -8.98 5.87 3.21
C ARG A 105 -9.84 5.93 4.46
N GLU A 106 -10.36 4.79 4.91
CA GLU A 106 -11.18 4.71 6.12
C GLU A 106 -10.43 5.17 7.37
N THR A 107 -9.18 4.72 7.53
CA THR A 107 -8.35 5.07 8.69
C THR A 107 -7.99 6.56 8.66
N ASN A 108 -7.66 7.09 7.48
CA ASN A 108 -7.38 8.51 7.30
C ASN A 108 -8.61 9.38 7.65
N ASN A 109 -9.79 8.99 7.16
CA ASN A 109 -11.04 9.68 7.49
C ASN A 109 -11.33 9.66 9.00
N ARG A 110 -10.99 8.56 9.70
CA ARG A 110 -11.11 8.49 11.16
C ARG A 110 -10.14 9.44 11.85
N CYS A 111 -8.87 9.50 11.42
CA CYS A 111 -7.91 10.47 11.94
C CYS A 111 -8.43 11.91 11.82
N GLU A 112 -8.92 12.29 10.63
CA GLU A 112 -9.45 13.62 10.38
C GLU A 112 -10.65 13.95 11.26
N LYS A 113 -11.60 13.01 11.42
CA LYS A 113 -12.74 13.18 12.34
C LYS A 113 -12.27 13.40 13.78
N PHE A 114 -11.29 12.64 14.26
CA PHE A 114 -10.73 12.84 15.61
C PHE A 114 -10.02 14.18 15.76
N ARG A 115 -9.27 14.64 14.76
CA ARG A 115 -8.59 15.94 14.76
C ARG A 115 -9.60 17.08 14.84
N ILE A 116 -10.64 17.05 14.01
CA ILE A 116 -11.73 18.03 14.01
C ILE A 116 -12.43 18.06 15.38
N TYR A 117 -12.79 16.89 15.90
CA TYR A 117 -13.44 16.78 17.21
C TYR A 117 -12.57 17.37 18.33
N LEU A 118 -11.28 17.04 18.37
CA LEU A 118 -10.36 17.58 19.37
C LEU A 118 -10.19 19.10 19.26
N LYS A 119 -10.20 19.64 18.03
CA LYS A 119 -10.18 21.10 17.80
C LYS A 119 -11.43 21.76 18.36
N GLN A 120 -12.61 21.20 18.08
CA GLN A 120 -13.89 21.70 18.60
C GLN A 120 -13.97 21.62 20.12
N LEU A 121 -13.50 20.51 20.72
CA LEU A 121 -13.45 20.34 22.17
C LEU A 121 -12.60 21.43 22.83
N ARG A 122 -11.43 21.73 22.24
CA ARG A 122 -10.54 22.79 22.74
C ARG A 122 -11.22 24.16 22.68
N ILE A 123 -11.85 24.49 21.55
CA ILE A 123 -12.58 25.77 21.39
C ILE A 123 -13.69 25.87 22.45
N LYS A 124 -14.49 24.82 22.64
CA LYS A 124 -15.57 24.80 23.63
C LYS A 124 -15.05 24.99 25.06
N GLN A 125 -13.88 24.43 25.38
CA GLN A 125 -13.24 24.61 26.69
C GLN A 125 -12.75 26.04 26.88
N CYS A 126 -12.13 26.66 25.85
CA CYS A 126 -11.72 28.07 25.91
C CYS A 126 -12.92 28.99 26.14
N LEU A 127 -13.98 28.85 25.33
CA LEU A 127 -15.20 29.66 25.46
C LEU A 127 -15.84 29.50 26.85
N LYS A 128 -15.88 28.28 27.39
CA LYS A 128 -16.41 28.05 28.75
C LYS A 128 -15.59 28.79 29.81
N SER A 129 -14.27 28.81 29.68
CA SER A 129 -13.38 29.53 30.60
C SER A 129 -13.55 31.05 30.48
N GLU A 130 -13.71 31.56 29.26
CA GLU A 130 -13.94 32.99 29.01
C GLU A 130 -15.27 33.46 29.60
N ILE A 131 -16.35 32.68 29.39
CA ILE A 131 -17.66 32.97 30.00
C ILE A 131 -17.57 32.95 31.53
N GLN A 132 -16.86 31.97 32.10
CA GLN A 132 -16.69 31.93 33.56
C GLN A 132 -15.96 33.17 34.06
N GLN A 133 -14.88 33.58 33.40
CA GLN A 133 -14.15 34.79 33.76
C GLN A 133 -15.03 36.04 33.65
N GLN A 134 -15.85 36.16 32.61
CA GLN A 134 -16.79 37.27 32.46
C GLN A 134 -17.80 37.32 33.61
N ASN A 135 -18.40 36.18 33.96
CA ASN A 135 -19.32 36.09 35.10
C ASN A 135 -18.61 36.46 36.42
N ASP A 136 -17.39 35.98 36.65
CA ASP A 136 -16.61 36.30 37.84
C ASP A 136 -16.31 37.82 37.91
N PHE A 137 -15.98 38.45 36.77
CA PHE A 137 -15.80 39.91 36.69
C PHE A 137 -17.09 40.67 36.96
N GLU A 138 -18.22 40.23 36.39
CA GLU A 138 -19.53 40.84 36.62
C GLU A 138 -19.91 40.76 38.10
N GLU A 139 -19.77 39.60 38.74
CA GLU A 139 -20.01 39.42 40.17
C GLU A 139 -19.11 40.35 41.00
N LEU A 140 -17.80 40.37 40.76
CA LEU A 140 -16.86 41.26 41.46
C LEU A 140 -17.20 42.74 41.26
N SER A 141 -17.70 43.12 40.07
CA SER A 141 -18.13 44.49 39.80
C SER A 141 -19.38 44.89 40.60
N ILE A 142 -20.33 43.96 40.79
CA ILE A 142 -21.52 44.15 41.63
C ILE A 142 -21.10 44.30 43.11
N TYR A 143 -20.16 43.48 43.59
CA TYR A 143 -19.63 43.60 44.96
C TYR A 143 -18.79 44.87 45.18
N ALA A 144 -18.06 45.34 44.17
CA ALA A 144 -17.28 46.58 44.26
C ALA A 144 -18.16 47.84 44.22
N GLY A 145 -19.28 47.81 43.48
CA GLY A 145 -20.28 48.89 43.45
C GLY A 145 -21.15 48.97 44.71
N ASN A 146 -21.22 47.90 45.50
CA ASN A 146 -21.94 47.85 46.78
C ASN A 146 -21.05 48.14 47.99
N LYS A 147 -19.87 48.74 47.81
CA LYS A 147 -19.15 49.31 48.95
C LYS A 147 -20.02 50.46 49.51
N PRO A 148 -20.53 50.37 50.76
CA PRO A 148 -21.14 51.53 51.37
C PRO A 148 -20.06 52.59 51.50
N ASP A 149 -20.29 53.75 50.89
CA ASP A 149 -19.47 54.95 51.08
C ASP A 149 -19.22 55.12 52.57
N THR A 150 -18.01 54.79 52.98
CA THR A 150 -17.56 55.04 54.34
C THR A 150 -16.90 56.40 54.28
N GLN A 151 -17.64 57.38 54.85
CA GLN A 151 -17.33 58.80 55.09
C GLN A 151 -17.92 59.80 54.10
#